data_AF-A6NT12-F1
#
_entry.id   AF-A6NT12-F1
#
_cell.length_a   1.000
_cell.length_b   1.000
_cell.length_c   1.000
_cell.angle_alpha   90.00
_cell.angle_beta   90.00
_cell.angle_gamma   90.00
#
_symmetry.space_group_name_H-M   'P 1'
#
loop_
_entity.id
_entity.type
_entity.pdbx_description
1 polymer ?
#
loop_
_entity_poly.entity_id
_entity_poly.type
_entity_poly.pdbx_seq_one_letter_code
_entity_poly.pdbx_strand_id
1 'polypeptide(L)'
;MIKDVRNVFRVQSAMSCNRFIFWLKKLPLIRRLFPDRLYAASAAKQRLMAVVEVLKILSAFAGKFIYLFLCCLLPAMLLLKDAPQETLWLSFLTALFFFSFFGGAFLQSNILTASLVKYTCVRQMGMSARASLAATAGREHLQSFVTFTPALIVLAALFGPGWWAGLLLTVQLAAFRCIGELFHVWVWDRWEKQPGKSFWYIAAVTVLSLAGAYATLLLPTPLPMERFLFNPAVYIASVGCGAWAGIWLLRYPHYQALVWKTCRAENVSTAAAKQNAAQAAFRDVQMKDSDLAAEDAGGRIAAMKGYAYLNGLFFLRHRRLLNKPVKYALGIVAAAVLVGLGAVLFVPDTMTEMMAQFPVRFLPIFVFIMYLICNSLGQRICKAMFYNCDLSLLRYGWYRERKVLLRNFTIRLGEVAKRNLLVAAAICVGTAAVTLAAGAPLTGALVLFCLAVLSLAVFFSVHPLFLYYIFQPYTAQLAVKNPFFGILNWVVYFLCWMCLQIKQPTSVFTLLVVACTVAYSAVALAVVWNRAEKTFRIK
;
A
#
# COMPACT_ATOMS: atom_id res chain seq x y z
N MET A 1 -19.43 -26.51 23.01
CA MET A 1 -19.03 -26.19 21.61
C MET A 1 -20.21 -25.82 20.71
N ILE A 2 -21.16 -26.72 20.39
CA ILE A 2 -22.26 -26.40 19.44
C ILE A 2 -23.14 -25.23 19.91
N LYS A 3 -23.51 -25.21 21.21
CA LYS A 3 -24.27 -24.10 21.82
C LYS A 3 -23.51 -22.77 21.71
N ASP A 4 -22.19 -22.80 21.93
CA ASP A 4 -21.32 -21.61 21.87
C ASP A 4 -21.19 -21.08 20.45
N VAL A 5 -21.00 -21.97 19.46
CA VAL A 5 -20.98 -21.64 18.03
C VAL A 5 -22.29 -20.97 17.62
N ARG A 6 -23.44 -21.51 18.05
CA ARG A 6 -24.76 -20.91 17.81
C ARG A 6 -24.88 -19.51 18.40
N ASN A 7 -24.34 -19.29 19.61
CA ASN A 7 -24.34 -17.98 20.24
C ASN A 7 -23.47 -16.98 19.47
N VAL A 8 -22.28 -17.39 19.00
CA VAL A 8 -21.42 -16.56 18.15
C VAL A 8 -22.14 -16.18 16.85
N PHE A 9 -22.88 -17.10 16.22
CA PHE A 9 -23.68 -16.76 15.04
C PHE A 9 -24.77 -15.73 15.32
N ARG A 10 -25.49 -15.86 16.45
CA ARG A 10 -26.51 -14.86 16.85
C ARG A 10 -25.89 -13.48 17.03
N VAL A 11 -24.72 -13.40 17.69
CA VAL A 11 -23.97 -12.14 17.85
C VAL A 11 -23.57 -11.58 16.49
N GLN A 12 -23.00 -12.39 15.60
CA GLN A 12 -22.60 -11.97 14.26
C GLN A 12 -23.78 -11.45 13.41
N SER A 13 -24.92 -12.14 13.45
CA SER A 13 -26.13 -11.72 12.74
C SER A 13 -26.71 -10.43 13.32
N ALA A 14 -26.74 -10.28 14.65
CA ALA A 14 -27.19 -9.05 15.31
C ALA A 14 -26.30 -7.85 14.96
N MET A 15 -24.97 -8.03 14.97
CA MET A 15 -24.02 -6.99 14.58
C MET A 15 -24.15 -6.61 13.10
N SER A 16 -24.36 -7.59 12.23
CA SER A 16 -24.57 -7.37 10.80
C SER A 16 -25.86 -6.59 10.53
N CYS A 17 -26.95 -6.96 11.20
CA CYS A 17 -28.22 -6.26 11.09
C CYS A 17 -28.12 -4.82 11.62
N ASN A 18 -27.46 -4.61 12.77
CA ASN A 18 -27.22 -3.26 13.28
C ASN A 18 -26.43 -2.39 12.28
N ARG A 19 -25.41 -2.97 11.63
CA ARG A 19 -24.61 -2.29 10.59
C ARG A 19 -25.45 -1.98 9.35
N PHE A 20 -26.34 -2.88 8.95
CA PHE A 20 -27.24 -2.68 7.83
C PHE A 20 -28.28 -1.59 8.11
N ILE A 21 -28.91 -1.58 9.29
CA ILE A 21 -29.81 -0.52 9.74
C ILE A 21 -29.08 0.84 9.71
N PHE A 22 -27.84 0.88 10.24
CA PHE A 22 -27.04 2.10 10.24
C PHE A 22 -26.75 2.61 8.82
N TRP A 23 -26.46 1.69 7.87
CA TRP A 23 -26.25 2.04 6.47
C TRP A 23 -27.52 2.57 5.82
N LEU A 24 -28.67 1.91 6.02
CA LEU A 24 -29.96 2.36 5.50
C LEU A 24 -30.37 3.74 6.07
N LYS A 25 -30.09 4.01 7.35
CA LYS A 25 -30.35 5.32 7.97
C LYS A 25 -29.56 6.46 7.34
N LYS A 26 -28.42 6.17 6.71
CA LYS A 26 -27.62 7.19 5.99
C LYS A 26 -28.18 7.52 4.61
N LEU A 27 -29.08 6.72 4.06
CA LEU A 27 -29.70 7.00 2.77
C LEU A 27 -30.77 8.10 2.94
N PRO A 28 -30.61 9.29 2.34
CA PRO A 28 -31.46 10.44 2.61
C PRO A 28 -32.94 10.20 2.28
N LEU A 29 -33.23 9.38 1.26
CA LEU A 29 -34.59 9.06 0.79
C LEU A 29 -35.37 8.14 1.75
N ILE A 30 -34.68 7.18 2.38
CA ILE A 30 -35.32 6.07 3.11
C ILE A 30 -35.11 6.20 4.62
N ARG A 31 -34.35 7.20 5.08
CA ARG A 31 -34.00 7.41 6.50
C ARG A 31 -35.21 7.46 7.44
N ARG A 32 -36.35 8.02 6.98
CA ARG A 32 -37.58 8.13 7.79
C ARG A 32 -38.21 6.77 8.12
N LEU A 33 -37.99 5.75 7.29
CA LEU A 33 -38.50 4.39 7.49
C LEU A 33 -37.67 3.58 8.50
N PHE A 34 -36.49 4.09 8.91
CA PHE A 34 -35.59 3.40 9.85
C PHE A 34 -35.31 4.23 11.13
N PRO A 35 -36.31 4.43 12.02
CA PRO A 35 -36.13 5.11 13.31
C PRO A 35 -35.30 4.30 14.33
N ASP A 36 -34.73 4.98 15.34
CA ASP A 36 -33.89 4.34 16.37
C ASP A 36 -34.61 3.27 17.21
N ARG A 37 -35.94 3.32 17.25
CA ARG A 37 -36.80 2.29 17.88
C ARG A 37 -36.59 0.89 17.27
N LEU A 38 -36.14 0.79 16.02
CA LEU A 38 -35.84 -0.50 15.37
C LEU A 38 -34.67 -1.25 16.03
N TYR A 39 -33.76 -0.57 16.73
CA TYR A 39 -32.69 -1.24 17.46
C TYR A 39 -33.23 -2.03 18.66
N ALA A 40 -34.32 -1.56 19.27
CA ALA A 40 -34.98 -2.15 20.43
C ALA A 40 -36.10 -3.15 20.08
N ALA A 41 -36.70 -3.06 18.89
CA ALA A 41 -37.79 -3.93 18.46
C ALA A 41 -37.31 -5.37 18.12
N SER A 42 -37.40 -6.28 19.09
CA SER A 42 -36.88 -7.66 18.98
C SER A 42 -37.47 -8.46 17.81
N ALA A 43 -38.78 -8.42 17.59
CA ALA A 43 -39.45 -9.20 16.52
C ALA A 43 -39.15 -8.65 15.10
N ALA A 44 -39.23 -7.32 14.92
CA ALA A 44 -38.90 -6.68 13.63
C ALA A 44 -37.42 -6.90 13.27
N LYS A 45 -36.53 -6.85 14.26
CA LYS A 45 -35.10 -7.11 14.10
C LYS A 45 -34.82 -8.55 13.67
N GLN A 46 -35.57 -9.53 14.15
CA GLN A 46 -35.44 -10.93 13.72
C GLN A 46 -35.76 -11.13 12.23
N ARG A 47 -36.87 -10.55 11.75
CA ARG A 47 -37.22 -10.60 10.32
C ARG A 47 -36.16 -9.89 9.47
N LEU A 48 -35.70 -8.72 9.90
CA LEU A 48 -34.66 -7.98 9.19
C LEU A 48 -33.32 -8.74 9.18
N MET A 49 -32.96 -9.43 10.26
CA MET A 49 -31.78 -10.30 10.29
C MET A 49 -31.86 -11.40 9.21
N ALA A 50 -33.02 -12.03 9.03
CA ALA A 50 -33.22 -13.05 8.00
C ALA A 50 -33.04 -12.45 6.59
N VAL A 51 -33.67 -11.30 6.30
CA VAL A 51 -33.52 -10.60 5.01
C VAL A 51 -32.05 -10.24 4.73
N VAL A 52 -31.34 -9.70 5.74
CA VAL A 52 -29.92 -9.34 5.61
C VAL A 52 -29.05 -10.55 5.29
N GLU A 53 -29.31 -11.71 5.91
CA GLU A 53 -28.55 -12.93 5.60
C GLU A 53 -28.87 -13.50 4.22
N VAL A 54 -30.13 -13.45 3.77
CA VAL A 54 -30.50 -13.84 2.40
C VAL A 54 -29.79 -12.95 1.37
N LEU A 55 -29.83 -11.63 1.55
CA LEU A 55 -29.14 -10.69 0.64
C LEU A 55 -27.63 -10.93 0.60
N LYS A 56 -27.01 -11.24 1.74
CA LYS A 56 -25.58 -11.60 1.79
C LYS A 56 -25.29 -12.88 1.02
N ILE A 57 -26.12 -13.91 1.16
CA ILE A 57 -25.97 -15.16 0.42
C ILE A 57 -26.06 -14.90 -1.08
N LEU A 58 -27.10 -14.18 -1.54
CA LEU A 58 -27.27 -13.81 -2.96
C LEU A 58 -26.08 -13.00 -3.48
N SER A 59 -25.63 -12.00 -2.73
CA SER A 59 -24.46 -11.19 -3.10
C SER A 59 -23.18 -12.01 -3.16
N ALA A 60 -23.04 -13.03 -2.31
CA ALA A 60 -21.88 -13.90 -2.30
C ALA A 60 -21.87 -14.84 -3.52
N PHE A 61 -23.03 -15.38 -3.92
CA PHE A 61 -23.15 -16.12 -5.18
C PHE A 61 -22.81 -15.24 -6.37
N ALA A 62 -23.49 -14.10 -6.54
CA ALA A 62 -23.23 -13.17 -7.63
C ALA A 62 -21.76 -12.75 -7.69
N GLY A 63 -21.16 -12.47 -6.53
CA GLY A 63 -19.75 -12.12 -6.41
C GLY A 63 -18.81 -13.20 -6.94
N LYS A 64 -19.10 -14.50 -6.75
CA LYS A 64 -18.27 -15.59 -7.29
C LYS A 64 -18.38 -15.72 -8.80
N PHE A 65 -19.59 -15.60 -9.35
CA PHE A 65 -19.78 -15.58 -10.81
C PHE A 65 -19.05 -14.41 -11.45
N ILE A 66 -19.24 -13.20 -10.90
CA ILE A 66 -18.57 -11.99 -11.39
C ILE A 66 -17.05 -12.12 -11.28
N TYR A 67 -16.53 -12.59 -10.15
CA TYR A 67 -15.10 -12.79 -9.95
C TYR A 67 -14.50 -13.78 -10.95
N LEU A 68 -15.09 -14.97 -11.09
CA LEU A 68 -14.58 -15.99 -12.01
C LEU A 68 -14.68 -15.53 -13.47
N PHE A 69 -15.77 -14.85 -13.83
CA PHE A 69 -15.94 -14.29 -15.16
C PHE A 69 -14.92 -13.19 -15.44
N LEU A 70 -14.88 -12.12 -14.64
CA LEU A 70 -14.05 -10.95 -14.90
C LEU A 70 -12.55 -11.22 -14.74
N CYS A 71 -12.16 -12.00 -13.73
CA CYS A 71 -10.73 -12.20 -13.42
C CYS A 71 -10.14 -13.39 -14.14
N CYS A 72 -10.88 -14.49 -14.32
CA CYS A 72 -10.33 -15.74 -14.87
C CYS A 72 -10.68 -15.97 -16.35
N LEU A 73 -11.89 -15.61 -16.80
CA LEU A 73 -12.36 -15.94 -18.15
C LEU A 73 -12.25 -14.77 -19.15
N LEU A 74 -12.72 -13.58 -18.76
CA LEU A 74 -12.81 -12.41 -19.64
C LEU A 74 -11.46 -11.99 -20.26
N PRO A 75 -10.33 -11.97 -19.53
CA PRO A 75 -9.04 -11.61 -20.13
C PRO A 75 -8.62 -12.56 -21.25
N ALA A 76 -8.86 -13.87 -21.07
CA ALA A 76 -8.62 -14.87 -22.11
C ALA A 76 -9.54 -14.62 -23.32
N MET A 77 -10.83 -14.39 -23.11
CA MET A 77 -11.77 -14.09 -24.22
C MET A 77 -11.41 -12.82 -25.01
N LEU A 78 -10.87 -11.80 -24.34
CA LEU A 78 -10.53 -10.53 -24.99
C LEU A 78 -9.20 -10.58 -25.75
N LEU A 79 -8.22 -11.33 -25.25
CA LEU A 79 -6.87 -11.41 -25.82
C LEU A 79 -6.71 -12.59 -26.78
N LEU A 80 -7.48 -13.65 -26.62
CA LEU A 80 -7.45 -14.87 -27.41
C LEU A 80 -8.77 -15.06 -28.18
N LYS A 81 -9.17 -14.06 -28.96
CA LYS A 81 -10.52 -13.95 -29.57
C LYS A 81 -10.92 -15.14 -30.45
N ASP A 82 -9.95 -15.79 -31.09
CA ASP A 82 -10.17 -16.92 -32.02
C ASP A 82 -9.61 -18.24 -31.48
N ALA A 83 -9.22 -18.29 -30.20
CA ALA A 83 -8.63 -19.49 -29.65
C ALA A 83 -9.68 -20.60 -29.43
N PRO A 84 -9.30 -21.87 -29.62
CA PRO A 84 -10.16 -23.01 -29.31
C PRO A 84 -10.68 -22.96 -27.87
N GLN A 85 -11.87 -23.52 -27.66
CA GLN A 85 -12.48 -23.62 -26.34
C GLN A 85 -11.55 -24.28 -25.30
N GLU A 86 -10.75 -25.27 -25.73
CA GLU A 86 -9.74 -25.91 -24.89
C GLU A 86 -8.69 -24.92 -24.37
N THR A 87 -8.21 -24.01 -25.21
CA THR A 87 -7.24 -22.97 -24.82
C THR A 87 -7.85 -21.97 -23.83
N LEU A 88 -9.11 -21.60 -24.02
CA LEU A 88 -9.85 -20.74 -23.08
C LEU A 88 -10.03 -21.43 -21.73
N TRP A 89 -10.35 -22.74 -21.72
CA TRP A 89 -10.48 -23.54 -20.51
C TRP A 89 -9.15 -23.67 -19.76
N LEU A 90 -8.05 -23.97 -20.44
CA LEU A 90 -6.71 -24.05 -19.82
C LEU A 90 -6.26 -22.69 -19.25
N SER A 91 -6.58 -21.59 -19.94
CA SER A 91 -6.31 -20.23 -19.46
C SER A 91 -7.15 -19.92 -18.22
N PHE A 92 -8.43 -20.30 -18.21
CA PHE A 92 -9.30 -20.18 -17.05
C PHE A 92 -8.77 -20.98 -15.85
N LEU A 93 -8.36 -22.24 -16.04
CA LEU A 93 -7.78 -23.07 -14.98
C LEU A 93 -6.49 -22.48 -14.42
N THR A 94 -5.64 -21.92 -15.28
CA THR A 94 -4.42 -21.24 -14.85
C THR A 94 -4.75 -20.03 -13.97
N ALA A 95 -5.63 -19.15 -14.44
CA ALA A 95 -6.05 -17.99 -13.67
C ALA A 95 -6.75 -18.38 -12.36
N LEU A 96 -7.60 -19.41 -12.39
CA LEU A 96 -8.26 -19.97 -11.22
C LEU A 96 -7.23 -20.46 -10.19
N PHE A 97 -6.21 -21.19 -10.62
CA PHE A 97 -5.15 -21.70 -9.76
C PHE A 97 -4.39 -20.53 -9.09
N PHE A 98 -3.84 -19.61 -9.87
CA PHE A 98 -3.03 -18.53 -9.30
C PHE A 98 -3.84 -17.56 -8.45
N PHE A 99 -5.04 -17.17 -8.87
CA PHE A 99 -5.85 -16.24 -8.07
C PHE A 99 -6.55 -16.91 -6.88
N SER A 100 -7.02 -18.15 -7.01
CA SER A 100 -7.89 -18.76 -5.99
C SER A 100 -7.17 -19.81 -5.13
N PHE A 101 -6.37 -20.69 -5.73
CA PHE A 101 -5.63 -21.74 -5.01
C PHE A 101 -4.38 -21.18 -4.34
N PHE A 102 -3.64 -20.31 -5.04
CA PHE A 102 -2.45 -19.67 -4.50
C PHE A 102 -2.79 -18.35 -3.79
N GLY A 103 -3.17 -17.31 -4.54
CA GLY A 103 -3.49 -16.00 -3.97
C GLY A 103 -4.59 -16.07 -2.91
N GLY A 104 -5.73 -16.67 -3.25
CA GLY A 104 -6.89 -16.74 -2.38
C GLY A 104 -6.73 -17.58 -1.10
N ALA A 105 -5.73 -18.47 -1.04
CA ALA A 105 -5.44 -19.28 0.14
C ALA A 105 -4.28 -18.71 0.98
N PHE A 106 -3.24 -18.16 0.34
CA PHE A 106 -2.01 -17.74 1.02
C PHE A 106 -1.92 -16.23 1.26
N LEU A 107 -2.69 -15.38 0.58
CA LEU A 107 -2.59 -13.92 0.76
C LEU A 107 -2.90 -13.49 2.20
N GLN A 108 -3.97 -14.02 2.77
CA GLN A 108 -4.42 -13.66 4.12
C GLN A 108 -5.23 -14.78 4.75
N SER A 109 -4.97 -15.04 6.04
CA SER A 109 -5.72 -16.01 6.84
C SER A 109 -6.93 -15.37 7.50
N ASN A 110 -8.08 -16.02 7.38
CA ASN A 110 -9.28 -15.66 8.11
C ASN A 110 -9.09 -15.84 9.61
N ILE A 111 -8.36 -16.86 10.08
CA ILE A 111 -8.11 -17.12 11.50
C ILE A 111 -7.31 -15.99 12.15
N LEU A 112 -6.22 -15.54 11.53
CA LEU A 112 -5.36 -14.49 12.09
C LEU A 112 -5.86 -13.06 11.86
N THR A 113 -6.79 -12.88 10.92
CA THR A 113 -7.34 -11.55 10.65
C THR A 113 -8.18 -11.07 11.83
N ALA A 114 -7.92 -9.82 12.23
CA ALA A 114 -8.64 -9.17 13.31
C ALA A 114 -10.10 -8.95 12.92
N SER A 115 -11.03 -9.36 13.79
CA SER A 115 -12.47 -9.26 13.54
C SER A 115 -13.18 -8.72 14.78
N LEU A 116 -14.16 -7.84 14.56
CA LEU A 116 -15.00 -7.30 15.63
C LEU A 116 -15.81 -8.38 16.33
N VAL A 117 -16.23 -9.42 15.61
CA VAL A 117 -16.92 -10.57 16.19
C VAL A 117 -16.00 -11.33 17.15
N LYS A 118 -14.77 -11.65 16.71
CA LYS A 118 -13.78 -12.34 17.56
C LYS A 118 -13.40 -11.51 18.78
N TYR A 119 -13.21 -10.20 18.60
CA TYR A 119 -12.93 -9.26 19.69
C TYR A 119 -14.07 -9.26 20.73
N THR A 120 -15.31 -9.12 20.28
CA THR A 120 -16.49 -9.06 21.16
C THR A 120 -16.69 -10.40 21.88
N CYS A 121 -16.76 -11.50 21.15
CA CYS A 121 -17.04 -12.82 21.73
C CYS A 121 -15.92 -13.28 22.68
N VAL A 122 -14.66 -13.20 22.27
CA VAL A 122 -13.56 -13.79 23.06
C VAL A 122 -13.05 -12.83 24.12
N ARG A 123 -12.83 -11.55 23.79
CA ARG A 123 -12.19 -10.61 24.73
C ARG A 123 -13.17 -9.87 25.63
N GLN A 124 -14.35 -9.52 25.13
CA GLN A 124 -15.34 -8.80 25.94
C GLN A 124 -16.28 -9.75 26.68
N MET A 125 -16.76 -10.81 26.01
CA MET A 125 -17.72 -11.75 26.58
C MET A 125 -17.07 -13.00 27.20
N GLY A 126 -15.76 -13.15 27.11
CA GLY A 126 -15.04 -14.30 27.68
C GLY A 126 -15.40 -15.66 27.05
N MET A 127 -15.99 -15.67 25.86
CA MET A 127 -16.36 -16.92 25.17
C MET A 127 -15.11 -17.68 24.71
N SER A 128 -15.25 -18.99 24.52
CA SER A 128 -14.12 -19.82 24.06
C SER A 128 -13.65 -19.40 22.66
N ALA A 129 -12.34 -19.12 22.52
CA ALA A 129 -11.74 -18.76 21.24
C ALA A 129 -11.93 -19.84 20.18
N ARG A 130 -11.86 -21.12 20.58
CA ARG A 130 -12.07 -22.26 19.69
C ARG A 130 -13.48 -22.26 19.09
N ALA A 131 -14.52 -22.04 19.89
CA ALA A 131 -15.89 -21.96 19.37
C ALA A 131 -16.08 -20.70 18.50
N SER A 132 -15.49 -19.57 18.90
CA SER A 132 -15.54 -18.35 18.09
C SER A 132 -14.89 -18.53 16.72
N LEU A 133 -13.74 -19.20 16.64
CA LEU A 133 -13.04 -19.44 15.39
C LEU A 133 -13.72 -20.51 14.53
N ALA A 134 -14.21 -21.59 15.15
CA ALA A 134 -15.04 -22.57 14.45
C ALA A 134 -16.29 -21.93 13.82
N ALA A 135 -16.94 -21.00 14.54
CA ALA A 135 -18.07 -20.25 14.01
C ALA A 135 -17.66 -19.29 12.89
N THR A 136 -16.64 -18.46 13.08
CA THR A 136 -16.27 -17.45 12.07
C THR A 136 -15.56 -18.05 10.87
N ALA A 137 -14.44 -18.75 11.07
CA ALA A 137 -13.65 -19.32 9.98
C ALA A 137 -14.41 -20.46 9.30
N GLY A 138 -15.07 -21.33 10.07
CA GLY A 138 -15.89 -22.40 9.52
C GLY A 138 -17.03 -21.88 8.64
N ARG A 139 -17.72 -20.81 9.05
CA ARG A 139 -18.74 -20.16 8.20
C ARG A 139 -18.16 -19.58 6.93
N GLU A 140 -17.01 -18.93 6.99
CA GLU A 140 -16.36 -18.35 5.81
C GLU A 140 -15.90 -19.43 4.82
N HIS A 141 -15.31 -20.53 5.30
CA HIS A 141 -14.95 -21.67 4.45
C HIS A 141 -16.18 -22.36 3.86
N LEU A 142 -17.23 -22.60 4.66
CA LEU A 142 -18.47 -23.20 4.20
C LEU A 142 -19.17 -22.31 3.17
N GLN A 143 -19.29 -21.01 3.45
CA GLN A 143 -19.87 -20.05 2.52
C GLN A 143 -19.05 -19.99 1.22
N SER A 144 -17.72 -19.97 1.31
CA SER A 144 -16.85 -20.01 0.13
C SER A 144 -17.09 -21.28 -0.68
N PHE A 145 -17.13 -22.46 -0.04
CA PHE A 145 -17.42 -23.73 -0.70
C PHE A 145 -18.77 -23.66 -1.43
N VAL A 146 -19.86 -23.39 -0.71
CA VAL A 146 -21.23 -23.35 -1.25
C VAL A 146 -21.36 -22.33 -2.39
N THR A 147 -20.71 -21.18 -2.31
CA THR A 147 -20.83 -20.12 -3.34
C THR A 147 -19.95 -20.36 -4.56
N PHE A 148 -18.79 -21.01 -4.40
CA PHE A 148 -17.95 -21.39 -5.55
C PHE A 148 -18.53 -22.59 -6.31
N THR A 149 -19.18 -23.54 -5.64
CA THR A 149 -19.67 -24.78 -6.25
C THR A 149 -20.51 -24.55 -7.51
N PRO A 150 -21.64 -23.80 -7.48
CA PRO A 150 -22.45 -23.64 -8.69
C PRO A 150 -21.73 -22.81 -9.76
N ALA A 151 -20.91 -21.84 -9.37
CA ALA A 151 -20.18 -21.02 -10.33
C ALA A 151 -19.13 -21.84 -11.11
N LEU A 152 -18.40 -22.71 -10.42
CA LEU A 152 -17.43 -23.61 -11.04
C LEU A 152 -18.12 -24.72 -11.84
N ILE A 153 -19.25 -25.27 -11.37
CA ILE A 153 -20.03 -26.26 -12.12
C ILE A 153 -20.52 -25.67 -13.45
N VAL A 154 -21.12 -24.48 -13.42
CA VAL A 154 -21.64 -23.83 -14.63
C VAL A 154 -20.51 -23.52 -15.61
N LEU A 155 -19.40 -22.94 -15.15
CA LEU A 155 -18.27 -22.62 -16.03
C LEU A 155 -17.58 -23.86 -16.58
N ALA A 156 -17.43 -24.92 -15.79
CA ALA A 156 -16.86 -26.18 -16.25
C ALA A 156 -17.78 -26.93 -17.23
N ALA A 157 -19.10 -26.82 -17.07
CA ALA A 157 -20.07 -27.39 -18.00
C ALA A 157 -20.11 -26.61 -19.34
N LEU A 158 -19.90 -25.30 -19.32
CA LEU A 158 -19.92 -24.45 -20.51
C LEU A 158 -18.60 -24.49 -21.30
N PHE A 159 -17.46 -24.44 -20.61
CA PHE A 159 -16.14 -24.28 -21.23
C PHE A 159 -15.23 -25.49 -21.07
N GLY A 160 -15.41 -26.30 -20.03
CA GLY A 160 -14.55 -27.44 -19.70
C GLY A 160 -15.12 -28.80 -20.12
N PRO A 161 -14.60 -29.89 -19.55
CA PRO A 161 -14.99 -31.26 -19.93
C PRO A 161 -16.34 -31.70 -19.34
N GLY A 162 -17.00 -30.88 -18.52
CA GLY A 162 -18.32 -31.17 -17.95
C GLY A 162 -18.54 -30.67 -16.52
N TRP A 163 -19.76 -30.85 -16.01
CA TRP A 163 -20.18 -30.37 -14.68
C TRP A 163 -19.37 -30.98 -13.52
N TRP A 164 -18.91 -32.23 -13.66
CA TRP A 164 -18.16 -32.95 -12.62
C TRP A 164 -16.82 -32.29 -12.32
N ALA A 165 -16.18 -31.68 -13.33
CA ALA A 165 -14.91 -31.00 -13.18
C ALA A 165 -15.01 -29.80 -12.22
N GLY A 166 -16.13 -29.06 -12.28
CA GLY A 166 -16.41 -27.97 -11.36
C GLY A 166 -16.54 -28.43 -9.90
N LEU A 167 -17.14 -29.61 -9.67
CA LEU A 167 -17.25 -30.19 -8.32
C LEU A 167 -15.87 -30.56 -7.75
N LEU A 168 -15.04 -31.25 -8.55
CA LEU A 168 -13.68 -31.62 -8.14
C LEU A 168 -12.83 -30.37 -7.83
N LEU A 169 -12.87 -29.35 -8.70
CA LEU A 169 -12.17 -28.08 -8.47
C LEU A 169 -12.63 -27.40 -7.17
N THR A 170 -13.92 -27.48 -6.83
CA THR A 170 -14.45 -26.90 -5.59
C THR A 170 -13.90 -27.61 -4.35
N VAL A 171 -13.87 -28.95 -4.34
CA VAL A 171 -13.31 -29.73 -3.23
C VAL A 171 -11.82 -29.44 -3.07
N GLN A 172 -11.07 -29.42 -4.18
CA GLN A 172 -9.64 -29.13 -4.17
C GLN A 172 -9.36 -27.69 -3.70
N LEU A 173 -10.16 -26.71 -4.13
CA LEU A 173 -10.05 -25.32 -3.68
C LEU A 173 -10.31 -25.20 -2.17
N ALA A 174 -11.28 -25.95 -1.64
CA ALA A 174 -11.54 -25.98 -0.20
C ALA A 174 -10.33 -26.54 0.57
N ALA A 175 -9.70 -27.59 0.05
CA ALA A 175 -8.51 -28.19 0.62
C ALA A 175 -7.33 -27.20 0.65
N PHE A 176 -7.06 -26.51 -0.46
CA PHE A 176 -6.01 -25.48 -0.52
C PHE A 176 -6.25 -24.34 0.48
N ARG A 177 -7.49 -23.93 0.69
CA ARG A 177 -7.82 -22.92 1.72
C ARG A 177 -7.47 -23.39 3.12
N CYS A 178 -7.75 -24.65 3.47
CA CYS A 178 -7.33 -25.22 4.75
C CYS A 178 -5.81 -25.27 4.89
N ILE A 179 -5.09 -25.63 3.81
CA ILE A 179 -3.61 -25.61 3.78
C ILE A 179 -3.09 -24.20 4.01
N GLY A 180 -3.66 -23.20 3.35
CA GLY A 180 -3.31 -21.79 3.53
C GLY A 180 -3.51 -21.30 4.97
N GLU A 181 -4.67 -21.61 5.58
CA GLU A 181 -4.93 -21.29 6.99
C GLU A 181 -3.91 -21.95 7.93
N LEU A 182 -3.62 -23.23 7.71
CA LEU A 182 -2.60 -23.95 8.48
C LEU A 182 -1.24 -23.27 8.35
N PHE A 183 -0.82 -22.90 7.13
CA PHE A 183 0.44 -22.21 6.91
C PHE A 183 0.53 -20.93 7.73
N HIS A 184 -0.50 -20.08 7.71
CA HIS A 184 -0.47 -18.84 8.49
C HIS A 184 -0.47 -19.08 10.00
N VAL A 185 -1.23 -20.06 10.50
CA VAL A 185 -1.22 -20.41 11.92
C VAL A 185 0.13 -20.98 12.34
N TRP A 186 0.75 -21.83 11.51
CA TRP A 186 2.07 -22.40 11.76
C TRP A 186 3.17 -21.33 11.79
N VAL A 187 3.17 -20.38 10.84
CA VAL A 187 4.13 -19.26 10.82
C VAL A 187 3.99 -18.41 12.10
N TRP A 188 2.76 -18.21 12.56
CA TRP A 188 2.50 -17.46 13.78
C TRP A 188 2.94 -18.22 15.03
N ASP A 189 2.69 -19.52 15.10
CA ASP A 189 3.08 -20.35 16.25
C ASP A 189 4.61 -20.39 16.41
N ARG A 190 5.34 -20.45 15.28
CA ARG A 190 6.81 -20.56 15.28
C ARG A 190 7.55 -19.24 15.43
N TRP A 191 7.03 -18.15 14.86
CA TRP A 191 7.76 -16.87 14.80
C TRP A 191 6.96 -15.66 15.30
N GLU A 192 5.72 -15.86 15.75
CA GLU A 192 4.76 -14.80 16.10
C GLU A 192 4.55 -13.74 15.01
N LYS A 193 4.89 -14.08 13.76
CA LYS A 193 4.74 -13.21 12.59
C LYS A 193 3.42 -13.50 11.89
N GLN A 194 2.79 -12.44 11.39
CA GLN A 194 1.59 -12.54 10.58
C GLN A 194 1.94 -12.16 9.14
N PRO A 195 2.08 -13.12 8.21
CA PRO A 195 2.41 -12.83 6.81
C PRO A 195 1.44 -11.83 6.18
N GLY A 196 0.13 -11.97 6.45
CA GLY A 196 -0.91 -11.04 6.01
C GLY A 196 -0.86 -9.62 6.60
N LYS A 197 0.17 -9.25 7.37
CA LYS A 197 0.47 -7.86 7.76
C LYS A 197 1.73 -7.30 7.11
N SER A 198 2.55 -8.15 6.48
CA SER A 198 3.79 -7.72 5.83
C SER A 198 3.48 -7.23 4.41
N PHE A 199 3.81 -5.96 4.14
CA PHE A 199 3.65 -5.38 2.81
C PHE A 199 4.40 -6.20 1.74
N TRP A 200 5.65 -6.59 2.02
CA TRP A 200 6.46 -7.35 1.06
C TRP A 200 5.88 -8.73 0.77
N TYR A 201 5.34 -9.41 1.78
CA TYR A 201 4.68 -10.70 1.58
C TYR A 201 3.43 -10.56 0.71
N ILE A 202 2.54 -9.62 1.06
CA ILE A 202 1.31 -9.36 0.31
C ILE A 202 1.65 -8.96 -1.13
N ALA A 203 2.61 -8.06 -1.32
CA ALA A 203 3.06 -7.63 -2.64
C ALA A 203 3.63 -8.80 -3.45
N ALA A 204 4.50 -9.62 -2.86
CA ALA A 204 5.07 -10.80 -3.53
C ALA A 204 3.98 -11.80 -3.95
N VAL A 205 3.08 -12.20 -3.04
CA VAL A 205 1.99 -13.13 -3.37
C VAL A 205 1.05 -12.54 -4.43
N THR A 206 0.75 -11.24 -4.35
CA THR A 206 -0.12 -10.57 -5.34
C THR A 206 0.54 -10.50 -6.72
N VAL A 207 1.80 -10.08 -6.80
CA VAL A 207 2.55 -10.01 -8.06
C VAL A 207 2.72 -11.40 -8.66
N LEU A 208 3.06 -12.42 -7.86
CA LEU A 208 3.15 -13.80 -8.33
C LEU A 208 1.80 -14.36 -8.79
N SER A 209 0.71 -14.02 -8.10
CA SER A 209 -0.64 -14.44 -8.52
C SER A 209 -1.02 -13.79 -9.85
N LEU A 210 -0.76 -12.49 -10.02
CA LEU A 210 -1.08 -11.76 -11.24
C LEU A 210 -0.20 -12.22 -12.41
N ALA A 211 1.12 -12.32 -12.19
CA ALA A 211 2.07 -12.78 -13.18
C ALA A 211 1.75 -14.22 -13.60
N GLY A 212 1.53 -15.13 -12.64
CA GLY A 212 1.19 -16.53 -12.95
C GLY A 212 -0.15 -16.68 -13.68
N ALA A 213 -1.16 -15.90 -13.30
CA ALA A 213 -2.48 -15.95 -13.94
C ALA A 213 -2.48 -15.48 -15.40
N TYR A 214 -1.68 -14.44 -15.73
CA TYR A 214 -1.72 -13.79 -17.04
C TYR A 214 -0.47 -13.98 -17.90
N ALA A 215 0.64 -14.48 -17.35
CA ALA A 215 1.82 -14.81 -18.16
C ALA A 215 1.50 -15.86 -19.23
N THR A 216 0.56 -16.77 -18.96
CA THR A 216 0.13 -17.78 -19.93
C THR A 216 -0.64 -17.21 -21.12
N LEU A 217 -1.20 -16.01 -21.00
CA LEU A 217 -1.80 -15.30 -22.14
C LEU A 217 -0.75 -14.71 -23.08
N LEU A 218 0.52 -14.64 -22.64
CA LEU A 218 1.67 -14.18 -23.43
C LEU A 218 2.52 -15.35 -23.95
N LEU A 219 2.27 -16.58 -23.48
CA LEU A 219 2.99 -17.76 -23.92
C LEU A 219 2.36 -18.32 -25.21
N PRO A 220 3.16 -18.87 -26.15
CA PRO A 220 2.63 -19.49 -27.36
C PRO A 220 1.74 -20.70 -27.09
N THR A 221 1.98 -21.41 -25.98
CA THR A 221 1.24 -22.59 -25.57
C THR A 221 0.70 -22.44 -24.15
N PRO A 222 -0.59 -22.76 -23.90
CA PRO A 222 -1.17 -22.70 -22.57
C PRO A 222 -0.54 -23.79 -21.68
N LEU A 223 -0.40 -23.49 -20.38
CA LEU A 223 0.06 -24.49 -19.42
C LEU A 223 -0.98 -25.64 -19.34
N PRO A 224 -0.54 -26.91 -19.27
CA PRO A 224 -1.43 -28.06 -19.21
C PRO A 224 -2.04 -28.24 -17.80
N MET A 225 -2.71 -27.19 -17.30
CA MET A 225 -3.28 -27.13 -15.95
C MET A 225 -4.38 -28.16 -15.73
N GLU A 226 -5.08 -28.57 -16.77
CA GLU A 226 -6.06 -29.66 -16.69
C GLU A 226 -5.38 -30.98 -16.28
N ARG A 227 -4.27 -31.34 -16.95
CA ARG A 227 -3.50 -32.55 -16.61
C ARG A 227 -2.94 -32.50 -15.20
N PHE A 228 -2.61 -31.31 -14.69
CA PHE A 228 -2.08 -31.13 -13.35
C PHE A 228 -3.18 -31.20 -12.27
N LEU A 229 -4.25 -30.42 -12.40
CA LEU A 229 -5.30 -30.31 -11.38
C LEU A 229 -6.15 -31.58 -11.26
N PHE A 230 -6.42 -32.25 -12.38
CA PHE A 230 -7.18 -33.51 -12.42
C PHE A 230 -6.30 -34.77 -12.36
N ASN A 231 -4.98 -34.63 -12.19
CA ASN A 231 -4.14 -35.79 -11.93
C ASN A 231 -4.59 -36.48 -10.62
N PRO A 232 -4.89 -37.79 -10.62
CA PRO A 232 -5.37 -38.49 -9.43
C PRO A 232 -4.42 -38.37 -8.22
N ALA A 233 -3.11 -38.42 -8.44
CA ALA A 233 -2.12 -38.30 -7.37
C ALA A 233 -2.12 -36.89 -6.77
N VAL A 234 -2.15 -35.84 -7.60
CA VAL A 234 -2.21 -34.44 -7.15
C VAL A 234 -3.52 -34.17 -6.42
N TYR A 235 -4.64 -34.68 -6.93
CA TYR A 235 -5.95 -34.52 -6.33
C TYR A 235 -6.01 -35.19 -4.94
N ILE A 236 -5.61 -36.46 -4.84
CA ILE A 236 -5.59 -37.20 -3.56
C ILE A 236 -4.63 -36.52 -2.57
N ALA A 237 -3.44 -36.12 -3.01
CA ALA A 237 -2.47 -35.45 -2.15
C ALA A 237 -3.01 -34.10 -1.63
N SER A 238 -3.54 -33.25 -2.51
CA SER A 238 -4.07 -31.94 -2.11
C SER A 238 -5.28 -32.04 -1.18
N VAL A 239 -6.24 -32.92 -1.48
CA VAL A 239 -7.41 -33.16 -0.61
C VAL A 239 -7.00 -33.80 0.71
N GLY A 240 -6.09 -34.78 0.70
CA GLY A 240 -5.55 -35.41 1.90
C GLY A 240 -4.83 -34.41 2.81
N CYS A 241 -3.93 -33.59 2.25
CA CYS A 241 -3.25 -32.51 2.98
C CYS A 241 -4.24 -31.47 3.52
N GLY A 242 -5.27 -31.10 2.74
CA GLY A 242 -6.31 -30.18 3.19
C GLY A 242 -7.18 -30.73 4.32
N ALA A 243 -7.54 -32.01 4.26
CA ALA A 243 -8.28 -32.69 5.32
C ALA A 243 -7.43 -32.76 6.61
N TRP A 244 -6.16 -33.15 6.48
CA TRP A 244 -5.21 -33.15 7.60
C TRP A 244 -5.05 -31.74 8.19
N ALA A 245 -4.88 -30.71 7.35
CA ALA A 245 -4.79 -29.32 7.78
C ALA A 245 -6.05 -28.87 8.54
N GLY A 246 -7.24 -29.24 8.04
CA GLY A 246 -8.51 -28.97 8.71
C GLY A 246 -8.60 -29.64 10.09
N ILE A 247 -8.21 -30.93 10.20
CA ILE A 247 -8.20 -31.66 11.47
C ILE A 247 -7.20 -31.03 12.45
N TRP A 248 -6.01 -30.66 11.98
CA TRP A 248 -5.00 -30.00 12.79
C TRP A 248 -5.50 -28.66 13.32
N LEU A 249 -6.08 -27.83 12.44
CA LEU A 249 -6.66 -26.54 12.82
C LEU A 249 -7.78 -26.74 13.85
N LEU A 250 -8.63 -27.75 13.71
CA LEU A 250 -9.67 -28.01 14.70
C LEU A 250 -9.10 -28.39 16.08
N ARG A 251 -7.91 -29.01 16.14
CA ARG A 251 -7.24 -29.47 17.38
C ARG A 251 -6.24 -28.47 17.96
N TYR A 252 -5.98 -27.36 17.30
CA TYR A 252 -4.98 -26.38 17.74
C TYR A 252 -5.34 -25.76 19.12
N PRO A 253 -4.43 -25.82 20.13
CA PRO A 253 -4.75 -25.44 21.50
C PRO A 253 -4.61 -23.93 21.79
N HIS A 254 -3.73 -23.21 21.10
CA HIS A 254 -3.35 -21.84 21.46
C HIS A 254 -4.24 -20.73 20.87
N TYR A 255 -5.48 -21.06 20.49
CA TYR A 255 -6.40 -20.09 19.90
C TYR A 255 -6.73 -18.90 20.80
N GLN A 256 -6.74 -19.09 22.12
CA GLN A 256 -6.98 -18.00 23.06
C GLN A 256 -5.88 -16.94 22.94
N ALA A 257 -4.60 -17.35 23.03
CA ALA A 257 -3.46 -16.45 22.89
C ALA A 257 -3.45 -15.75 21.52
N LEU A 258 -3.77 -16.49 20.45
CA LEU A 258 -3.88 -15.97 19.09
C LEU A 258 -4.89 -14.82 19.01
N VAL A 259 -6.12 -15.00 19.50
CA VAL A 259 -7.15 -13.95 19.45
C VAL A 259 -6.77 -12.76 20.32
N TRP A 260 -6.18 -12.98 21.50
CA TRP A 260 -5.76 -11.89 22.40
C TRP A 260 -4.66 -11.01 21.80
N LYS A 261 -3.70 -11.60 21.07
CA LYS A 261 -2.62 -10.86 20.40
C LYS A 261 -3.09 -10.18 19.10
N THR A 262 -3.92 -10.84 18.31
CA THR A 262 -4.35 -10.34 16.98
C THR A 262 -5.51 -9.35 17.05
N CYS A 263 -6.55 -9.66 17.83
CA CYS A 263 -7.77 -8.86 17.94
C CYS A 263 -7.65 -7.84 19.07
N ARG A 264 -6.88 -6.77 18.85
CA ARG A 264 -6.81 -5.60 19.74
C ARG A 264 -7.78 -4.51 19.28
N ALA A 265 -8.20 -3.63 20.20
CA ALA A 265 -9.13 -2.54 19.88
C ALA A 265 -8.65 -1.70 18.69
N GLU A 266 -7.34 -1.43 18.64
CA GLU A 266 -6.65 -0.74 17.53
C GLU A 266 -6.78 -1.43 16.16
N ASN A 267 -6.87 -2.75 16.12
CA ASN A 267 -6.93 -3.54 14.89
C ASN A 267 -8.37 -3.75 14.40
N VAL A 268 -9.35 -3.34 15.19
CA VAL A 268 -10.77 -3.70 15.01
C VAL A 268 -11.66 -2.45 14.93
N SER A 269 -11.33 -1.41 15.69
CA SER A 269 -12.04 -0.14 15.69
C SER A 269 -11.33 0.86 14.79
N THR A 270 -12.07 1.45 13.84
CA THR A 270 -11.55 2.53 12.98
C THR A 270 -11.18 3.77 13.79
N ALA A 271 -11.85 4.03 14.92
CA ALA A 271 -11.53 5.14 15.81
C ALA A 271 -10.20 4.89 16.54
N ALA A 272 -10.01 3.68 17.09
CA ALA A 272 -8.76 3.32 17.77
C ALA A 272 -7.59 3.21 16.76
N ALA A 273 -7.83 2.71 15.55
CA ALA A 273 -6.84 2.70 14.47
C ALA A 273 -6.40 4.12 14.10
N LYS A 274 -7.34 5.07 13.99
CA LYS A 274 -7.03 6.50 13.74
C LYS A 274 -6.22 7.11 14.88
N GLN A 275 -6.57 6.81 16.13
CA GLN A 275 -5.83 7.28 17.29
C GLN A 275 -4.40 6.73 17.33
N ASN A 276 -4.21 5.45 17.01
CA ASN A 276 -2.88 4.84 16.96
C ASN A 276 -2.06 5.32 15.77
N ALA A 277 -2.69 5.55 14.61
CA ALA A 277 -2.04 6.20 13.49
C ALA A 277 -1.58 7.63 13.84
N ALA A 278 -2.40 8.38 14.60
CA ALA A 278 -2.00 9.69 15.12
C ALA A 278 -0.79 9.55 16.06
N GLN A 279 -0.82 8.62 17.02
CA GLN A 279 0.31 8.35 17.92
C GLN A 279 1.58 7.90 17.19
N ALA A 280 1.47 7.06 16.17
CA ALA A 280 2.61 6.66 15.33
C ALA A 280 3.19 7.85 14.57
N ALA A 281 2.33 8.72 14.03
CA ALA A 281 2.73 9.96 13.39
C ALA A 281 3.48 10.92 14.34
N PHE A 282 3.23 10.85 15.65
CA PHE A 282 4.04 11.54 16.67
C PHE A 282 5.39 10.85 16.90
N ARG A 283 5.41 9.52 17.06
CA ARG A 283 6.65 8.75 17.25
C ARG A 283 7.63 8.90 16.07
N ASP A 284 7.12 9.09 14.86
CA ASP A 284 7.94 9.32 13.67
C ASP A 284 8.71 10.64 13.71
N VAL A 285 8.27 11.59 14.54
CA VAL A 285 8.79 12.95 14.59
C VAL A 285 9.42 13.28 15.94
N GLN A 286 9.04 12.56 16.99
CA GLN A 286 9.57 12.72 18.34
C GLN A 286 11.05 12.33 18.39
N MET A 287 11.86 13.17 19.03
CA MET A 287 13.26 12.83 19.33
C MET A 287 13.32 11.62 20.24
N LYS A 288 14.27 10.71 19.98
CA LYS A 288 14.56 9.61 20.91
C LYS A 288 15.54 10.08 21.97
N ASP A 289 15.50 9.49 23.16
CA ASP A 289 16.45 9.81 24.23
C ASP A 289 17.91 9.59 23.78
N SER A 290 18.16 8.65 22.87
CA SER A 290 19.47 8.43 22.23
C SER A 290 19.97 9.62 21.38
N ASP A 291 19.07 10.49 20.92
CA ASP A 291 19.42 11.65 20.09
C ASP A 291 19.80 12.88 20.95
N LEU A 292 19.52 12.84 22.27
CA LEU A 292 19.99 13.84 23.24
C LEU A 292 21.45 13.62 23.67
N ALA A 293 21.95 12.39 23.55
CA ALA A 293 23.34 12.02 23.84
C ALA A 293 24.33 12.43 22.72
N ALA A 294 23.93 13.32 21.80
CA ALA A 294 24.83 13.88 20.81
C ALA A 294 25.74 14.92 21.49
N GLU A 295 26.82 14.41 22.07
CA GLU A 295 28.00 15.16 22.52
C GLU A 295 28.50 16.08 21.40
N ASP A 296 28.83 17.30 21.82
CA ASP A 296 29.38 18.45 21.08
C ASP A 296 28.69 18.88 19.79
N ALA A 297 28.00 20.03 19.87
CA ALA A 297 27.76 20.88 18.72
C ALA A 297 29.12 21.37 18.19
N GLY A 298 29.79 20.53 17.37
CA GLY A 298 31.16 20.77 16.93
C GLY A 298 31.41 22.17 16.37
N GLY A 299 32.69 22.61 16.34
CA GLY A 299 33.09 24.01 16.17
C GLY A 299 32.41 24.81 15.03
N ARG A 300 31.96 24.14 13.96
CA ARG A 300 31.21 24.77 12.87
C ARG A 300 29.84 25.32 13.30
N ILE A 301 29.14 24.67 14.24
CA ILE A 301 27.86 25.15 14.75
C ILE A 301 28.07 26.22 15.82
N ALA A 302 29.11 26.08 16.66
CA ALA A 302 29.48 27.09 17.65
C ALA A 302 29.79 28.47 17.03
N ALA A 303 30.31 28.50 15.80
CA ALA A 303 30.58 29.74 15.07
C ALA A 303 29.32 30.40 14.44
N MET A 304 28.18 29.69 14.37
CA MET A 304 26.95 30.24 13.78
C MET A 304 26.24 31.20 14.76
N LYS A 305 25.56 32.22 14.24
CA LYS A 305 24.80 33.20 15.05
C LYS A 305 23.34 33.29 14.59
N GLY A 306 22.44 33.58 15.55
CA GLY A 306 21.01 33.82 15.30
C GLY A 306 20.28 32.65 14.64
N TYR A 307 19.51 32.92 13.57
CA TYR A 307 18.71 31.91 12.88
C TYR A 307 19.53 30.80 12.20
N ALA A 308 20.77 31.08 11.81
CA ALA A 308 21.66 30.05 11.27
C ALA A 308 22.03 29.02 12.34
N TYR A 309 22.31 29.48 13.57
CA TYR A 309 22.56 28.62 14.72
C TYR A 309 21.33 27.77 15.07
N LEU A 310 20.17 28.40 15.18
CA LEU A 310 18.90 27.73 15.51
C LEU A 310 18.60 26.57 14.53
N ASN A 311 18.63 26.85 13.22
CA ASN A 311 18.35 25.83 12.23
C ASN A 311 19.48 24.78 12.18
N GLY A 312 20.75 25.20 12.24
CA GLY A 312 21.90 24.29 12.26
C GLY A 312 21.82 23.27 13.40
N LEU A 313 21.47 23.74 14.60
CA LEU A 313 21.28 22.88 15.77
C LEU A 313 20.09 21.93 15.60
N PHE A 314 18.97 22.41 15.04
CA PHE A 314 17.81 21.57 14.72
C PHE A 314 18.19 20.42 13.77
N PHE A 315 18.88 20.74 12.66
CA PHE A 315 19.28 19.75 11.66
C PHE A 315 20.32 18.76 12.20
N LEU A 316 21.22 19.19 13.09
CA LEU A 316 22.16 18.31 13.77
C LEU A 316 21.43 17.27 14.63
N ARG A 317 20.55 17.74 15.53
CA ARG A 317 19.80 16.88 16.47
C ARG A 317 18.90 15.88 15.74
N HIS A 318 18.31 16.27 14.62
CA HIS A 318 17.40 15.43 13.85
C HIS A 318 18.07 14.71 12.67
N ARG A 319 19.41 14.69 12.58
CA ARG A 319 20.15 14.12 11.43
C ARG A 319 19.72 12.69 11.09
N ARG A 320 19.36 11.88 12.09
CA ARG A 320 18.90 10.50 11.88
C ARG A 320 17.60 10.44 11.10
N LEU A 321 16.60 11.24 11.49
CA LEU A 321 15.30 11.33 10.83
C LEU A 321 15.45 11.80 9.38
N LEU A 322 16.37 12.72 9.15
CA LEU A 322 16.62 13.35 7.85
C LEU A 322 17.46 12.48 6.91
N ASN A 323 18.52 11.84 7.43
CA ASN A 323 19.48 11.10 6.62
C ASN A 323 19.06 9.65 6.39
N LYS A 324 18.24 9.05 7.27
CA LYS A 324 17.73 7.67 7.07
C LYS A 324 17.02 7.49 5.71
N PRO A 325 16.04 8.32 5.31
CA PRO A 325 15.43 8.19 3.98
C PRO A 325 16.41 8.44 2.84
N VAL A 326 17.36 9.38 2.99
CA VAL A 326 18.43 9.62 2.00
C VAL A 326 19.33 8.40 1.85
N LYS A 327 19.75 7.76 2.94
CA LYS A 327 20.55 6.53 2.91
C LYS A 327 19.83 5.38 2.22
N TYR A 328 18.52 5.24 2.44
CA TYR A 328 17.74 4.23 1.72
C TYR A 328 17.66 4.55 0.22
N ALA A 329 17.41 5.80 -0.16
CA ALA A 329 17.40 6.21 -1.56
C ALA A 329 18.76 5.94 -2.23
N LEU A 330 19.86 6.32 -1.59
CA LEU A 330 21.22 6.04 -2.07
C LEU A 330 21.51 4.53 -2.15
N GLY A 331 21.06 3.74 -1.17
CA GLY A 331 21.20 2.29 -1.20
C GLY A 331 20.44 1.64 -2.37
N ILE A 332 19.24 2.12 -2.68
CA ILE A 332 18.47 1.68 -3.84
C ILE A 332 19.18 2.06 -5.14
N VAL A 333 19.69 3.29 -5.25
CA VAL A 333 20.45 3.74 -6.42
C VAL A 333 21.72 2.90 -6.59
N ALA A 334 22.48 2.66 -5.51
CA ALA A 334 23.67 1.82 -5.54
C ALA A 334 23.35 0.37 -5.96
N ALA A 335 22.28 -0.22 -5.43
CA ALA A 335 21.83 -1.55 -5.85
C ALA A 335 21.43 -1.57 -7.33
N ALA A 336 20.72 -0.56 -7.83
CA ALA A 336 20.34 -0.45 -9.23
C ALA A 336 21.57 -0.32 -10.15
N VAL A 337 22.57 0.46 -9.74
CA VAL A 337 23.86 0.57 -10.46
C VAL A 337 24.59 -0.77 -10.48
N LEU A 338 24.70 -1.47 -9.35
CA LEU A 338 25.34 -2.79 -9.29
C LEU A 338 24.63 -3.82 -10.18
N VAL A 339 23.30 -3.83 -10.20
CA VAL A 339 22.51 -4.68 -11.10
C VAL A 339 22.77 -4.29 -12.56
N GLY A 340 22.82 -3.00 -12.89
CA GLY A 340 23.15 -2.51 -14.23
C GLY A 340 24.55 -2.94 -14.68
N LEU A 341 25.56 -2.76 -13.82
CA LEU A 341 26.94 -3.19 -14.09
C LEU A 341 27.05 -4.71 -14.24
N GLY A 342 26.33 -5.48 -13.41
CA GLY A 342 26.25 -6.93 -13.57
C GLY A 342 25.61 -7.33 -14.90
N ALA A 343 24.51 -6.66 -15.30
CA ALA A 343 23.83 -6.93 -16.56
C ALA A 343 24.71 -6.65 -17.78
N VAL A 344 25.59 -5.65 -17.71
CA VAL A 344 26.60 -5.38 -18.76
C VAL A 344 27.52 -6.59 -18.99
N LEU A 345 27.86 -7.35 -17.94
CA LEU A 345 28.71 -8.54 -18.08
C LEU A 345 28.00 -9.73 -18.72
N PHE A 346 26.68 -9.86 -18.53
CA PHE A 346 25.90 -11.00 -19.03
C PHE A 346 25.28 -10.75 -20.41
N VAL A 347 24.89 -9.50 -20.71
CA VAL A 347 24.16 -9.16 -21.94
C VAL A 347 24.62 -7.80 -22.52
N PRO A 348 25.90 -7.65 -22.91
CA PRO A 348 26.50 -6.37 -23.26
C PRO A 348 25.77 -5.62 -24.39
N ASP A 349 25.46 -6.29 -25.51
CA ASP A 349 24.82 -5.64 -26.68
C ASP A 349 23.46 -5.01 -26.33
N THR A 350 22.63 -5.73 -25.57
CA THR A 350 21.34 -5.20 -25.12
C THR A 350 21.49 -4.02 -24.16
N MET A 351 22.54 -4.01 -23.34
CA MET A 351 22.79 -2.91 -22.40
C MET A 351 23.28 -1.66 -23.12
N THR A 352 24.09 -1.81 -24.17
CA THR A 352 24.53 -0.70 -25.02
C THR A 352 23.35 0.02 -25.65
N GLU A 353 22.44 -0.72 -26.29
CA GLU A 353 21.23 -0.16 -26.90
C GLU A 353 20.30 0.47 -25.85
N MET A 354 20.08 -0.22 -24.73
CA MET A 354 19.23 0.27 -23.65
C MET A 354 19.77 1.57 -23.06
N MET A 355 21.08 1.65 -22.80
CA MET A 355 21.72 2.85 -22.23
C MET A 355 21.77 4.01 -23.23
N ALA A 356 21.94 3.74 -24.53
CA ALA A 356 21.87 4.78 -25.56
C ALA A 356 20.49 5.46 -25.61
N GLN A 357 19.40 4.70 -25.42
CA GLN A 357 18.04 5.24 -25.40
C GLN A 357 17.54 5.64 -24.01
N PHE A 358 18.31 5.35 -22.95
CA PHE A 358 17.87 5.54 -21.56
C PHE A 358 17.43 6.97 -21.23
N PRO A 359 18.21 8.02 -21.57
CA PRO A 359 17.82 9.40 -21.28
C PRO A 359 16.50 9.81 -21.93
N VAL A 360 16.20 9.29 -23.11
CA VAL A 360 14.99 9.64 -23.87
C VAL A 360 13.77 8.92 -23.28
N ARG A 361 13.90 7.62 -23.02
CA ARG A 361 12.78 6.77 -22.60
C ARG A 361 12.41 6.96 -21.13
N PHE A 362 13.38 7.19 -20.27
CA PHE A 362 13.16 7.18 -18.82
C PHE A 362 13.03 8.58 -18.21
N LEU A 363 13.40 9.67 -18.88
CA LEU A 363 13.31 11.02 -18.32
C LEU A 363 11.92 11.36 -17.75
N PRO A 364 10.79 11.08 -18.44
CA PRO A 364 9.47 11.36 -17.87
C PRO A 364 9.16 10.52 -16.62
N ILE A 365 9.67 9.29 -16.58
CA ILE A 365 9.54 8.39 -15.42
C ILE A 365 10.29 8.96 -14.22
N PHE A 366 11.46 9.58 -14.44
CA PHE A 366 12.23 10.21 -13.37
C PHE A 366 11.52 11.41 -12.73
N VAL A 367 10.61 12.11 -13.42
CA VAL A 367 9.76 13.13 -12.78
C VAL A 367 8.95 12.52 -11.64
N PHE A 368 8.34 11.36 -11.90
CA PHE A 368 7.53 10.66 -10.91
C PHE A 368 8.38 10.03 -9.80
N ILE A 369 9.53 9.42 -10.14
CA ILE A 369 10.47 8.87 -9.15
C ILE A 369 10.99 9.99 -8.22
N MET A 370 11.40 11.12 -8.80
CA MET A 370 11.87 12.28 -8.04
C MET A 370 10.79 12.86 -7.16
N TYR A 371 9.53 12.92 -7.62
CA TYR A 371 8.40 13.27 -6.77
C TYR A 371 8.30 12.33 -5.56
N LEU A 372 8.28 11.01 -5.77
CA LEU A 372 8.12 10.04 -4.68
C LEU A 372 9.25 10.12 -3.64
N ILE A 373 10.49 10.31 -4.08
CA ILE A 373 11.65 10.35 -3.19
C ILE A 373 11.81 11.74 -2.54
N CYS A 374 11.89 12.80 -3.35
CA CYS A 374 12.27 14.13 -2.90
C CYS A 374 11.10 14.89 -2.25
N ASN A 375 9.88 14.79 -2.78
CA ASN A 375 8.73 15.48 -2.19
C ASN A 375 8.34 14.84 -0.85
N SER A 376 8.35 13.50 -0.77
CA SER A 376 8.04 12.80 0.48
C SER A 376 9.05 13.09 1.58
N LEU A 377 10.34 13.22 1.22
CA LEU A 377 11.38 13.70 2.12
C LEU A 377 11.04 15.11 2.60
N GLY A 378 10.81 16.06 1.69
CA GLY A 378 10.50 17.44 2.04
C GLY A 378 9.29 17.59 2.97
N GLN A 379 8.21 16.84 2.74
CA GLN A 379 7.04 16.83 3.61
C GLN A 379 7.35 16.29 5.03
N ARG A 380 8.16 15.23 5.14
CA ARG A 380 8.60 14.70 6.45
C ARG A 380 9.45 15.71 7.20
N ILE A 381 10.34 16.41 6.48
CA ILE A 381 11.18 17.47 7.05
C ILE A 381 10.31 18.62 7.58
N CYS A 382 9.35 19.10 6.79
CA CYS A 382 8.45 20.18 7.20
C CYS A 382 7.62 19.78 8.44
N LYS A 383 7.15 18.54 8.50
CA LYS A 383 6.44 18.01 9.67
C LYS A 383 7.33 17.99 10.92
N ALA A 384 8.60 17.62 10.77
CA ALA A 384 9.57 17.62 11.87
C ALA A 384 9.95 19.04 12.34
N MET A 385 10.10 19.98 11.41
CA MET A 385 10.33 21.39 11.72
C MET A 385 9.16 21.97 12.50
N PHE A 386 7.93 21.68 12.07
CA PHE A 386 6.74 22.15 12.78
C PHE A 386 6.71 21.67 14.22
N TYR A 387 6.83 20.37 14.44
CA TYR A 387 6.65 19.78 15.76
C TYR A 387 7.74 20.18 16.75
N ASN A 388 9.01 20.08 16.34
CA ASN A 388 10.15 20.20 17.26
C ASN A 388 10.75 21.62 17.30
N CYS A 389 10.32 22.54 16.43
CA CYS A 389 10.89 23.89 16.36
C CYS A 389 9.81 24.98 16.23
N ASP A 390 9.01 24.95 15.17
CA ASP A 390 8.11 26.09 14.87
C ASP A 390 6.88 26.15 15.77
N LEU A 391 6.41 25.04 16.34
CA LEU A 391 5.22 25.02 17.21
C LEU A 391 5.37 25.92 18.45
N SER A 392 6.57 26.01 19.02
CA SER A 392 6.86 26.90 20.15
C SER A 392 7.13 28.33 19.69
N LEU A 393 7.87 28.49 18.58
CA LEU A 393 8.32 29.79 18.08
C LEU A 393 7.20 30.61 17.42
N LEU A 394 6.24 29.96 16.75
CA LEU A 394 5.12 30.62 16.07
C LEU A 394 4.15 31.35 17.02
N ARG A 395 4.27 31.14 18.33
CA ARG A 395 3.54 31.89 19.35
C ARG A 395 4.05 33.32 19.50
N TYR A 396 5.30 33.58 19.12
CA TYR A 396 5.91 34.89 19.25
C TYR A 396 5.73 35.73 17.98
N GLY A 397 5.39 37.01 18.15
CA GLY A 397 5.21 37.96 17.05
C GLY A 397 6.49 38.16 16.22
N TRP A 398 7.63 38.31 16.88
CA TRP A 398 8.93 38.54 16.24
C TRP A 398 9.35 37.41 15.29
N TYR A 399 8.93 36.17 15.54
CA TYR A 399 9.26 35.03 14.68
C TYR A 399 8.44 35.03 13.37
N ARG A 400 7.30 35.71 13.36
CA ARG A 400 6.38 35.80 12.21
C ARG A 400 6.68 36.97 11.29
N GLU A 401 7.67 37.80 11.63
CA GLU A 401 8.10 38.90 10.78
C GLU A 401 8.60 38.41 9.41
N ARG A 402 8.26 39.13 8.34
CA ARG A 402 8.58 38.74 6.95
C ARG A 402 10.06 38.45 6.73
N LYS A 403 10.94 39.31 7.25
CA LYS A 403 12.40 39.17 7.12
C LYS A 403 12.91 37.90 7.80
N VAL A 404 12.35 37.58 8.96
CA VAL A 404 12.69 36.38 9.75
C VAL A 404 12.21 35.12 9.05
N LEU A 405 10.96 35.11 8.55
CA LEU A 405 10.41 33.97 7.82
C LEU A 405 11.15 33.70 6.52
N LEU A 406 11.49 34.74 5.74
CA LEU A 406 12.29 34.58 4.51
C LEU A 406 13.67 33.99 4.84
N ARG A 407 14.35 34.51 5.87
CA ARG A 407 15.67 34.02 6.28
C ARG A 407 15.63 32.56 6.74
N ASN A 408 14.60 32.17 7.49
CA ASN A 408 14.42 30.77 7.87
C ASN A 408 14.07 29.89 6.65
N PHE A 409 13.26 30.40 5.72
CA PHE A 409 12.92 29.70 4.49
C PHE A 409 14.16 29.40 3.66
N THR A 410 15.03 30.38 3.43
CA THR A 410 16.25 30.21 2.61
C THR A 410 17.24 29.22 3.24
N ILE A 411 17.46 29.30 4.56
CA ILE A 411 18.34 28.37 5.28
C ILE A 411 17.81 26.94 5.17
N ARG A 412 16.50 26.75 5.40
CA ARG A 412 15.87 25.43 5.34
C ARG A 412 15.81 24.89 3.92
N LEU A 413 15.57 25.75 2.93
CA LEU A 413 15.61 25.38 1.52
C LEU A 413 16.99 24.85 1.14
N GLY A 414 18.08 25.52 1.54
CA GLY A 414 19.44 25.05 1.29
C GLY A 414 19.71 23.66 1.89
N GLU A 415 19.25 23.42 3.11
CA GLU A 415 19.42 22.13 3.78
C GLU A 415 18.60 20.99 3.14
N VAL A 416 17.36 21.26 2.71
CA VAL A 416 16.54 20.28 1.98
C VAL A 416 17.10 20.04 0.58
N ALA A 417 17.47 21.10 -0.13
CA ALA A 417 18.06 21.05 -1.47
C ALA A 417 19.37 20.27 -1.46
N LYS A 418 20.27 20.48 -0.50
CA LYS A 418 21.51 19.72 -0.37
C LYS A 418 21.27 18.21 -0.33
N ARG A 419 20.25 17.75 0.41
CA ARG A 419 19.92 16.33 0.54
C ARG A 419 19.28 15.76 -0.72
N ASN A 420 18.36 16.50 -1.34
CA ASN A 420 17.75 16.09 -2.62
C ASN A 420 18.78 16.06 -3.75
N LEU A 421 19.66 17.07 -3.82
CA LEU A 421 20.74 17.15 -4.80
C LEU A 421 21.75 16.03 -4.63
N LEU A 422 22.04 15.59 -3.41
CA LEU A 422 22.89 14.42 -3.17
C LEU A 422 22.31 13.16 -3.84
N VAL A 423 21.01 12.92 -3.69
CA VAL A 423 20.33 11.77 -4.32
C VAL A 423 20.29 11.92 -5.84
N ALA A 424 19.96 13.10 -6.34
CA ALA A 424 19.94 13.41 -7.77
C ALA A 424 21.32 13.24 -8.42
N ALA A 425 22.38 13.72 -7.76
CA ALA A 425 23.76 13.55 -8.22
C ALA A 425 24.16 12.08 -8.25
N ALA A 426 23.79 11.28 -7.24
CA ALA A 426 24.05 9.85 -7.23
C ALA A 426 23.34 9.12 -8.39
N ILE A 427 22.11 9.52 -8.72
CA ILE A 427 21.40 9.01 -9.91
C ILE A 427 22.17 9.37 -11.19
N CYS A 428 22.56 10.63 -11.36
CA CYS A 428 23.28 11.10 -12.54
C CYS A 428 24.62 10.36 -12.74
N VAL A 429 25.42 10.28 -11.67
CA VAL A 429 26.71 9.57 -11.67
C VAL A 429 26.51 8.07 -11.91
N GLY A 430 25.51 7.47 -11.26
CA GLY A 430 25.18 6.04 -11.44
C GLY A 430 24.78 5.70 -12.87
N THR A 431 23.91 6.51 -13.48
CA THR A 431 23.52 6.34 -14.89
C THR A 431 24.73 6.49 -15.81
N ALA A 432 25.54 7.53 -15.63
CA ALA A 432 26.73 7.76 -16.44
C ALA A 432 27.75 6.60 -16.31
N ALA A 433 27.95 6.06 -15.10
CA ALA A 433 28.84 4.93 -14.87
C ALA A 433 28.38 3.66 -15.59
N VAL A 434 27.07 3.34 -15.56
CA VAL A 434 26.52 2.18 -16.29
C VAL A 434 26.60 2.39 -17.80
N THR A 435 26.33 3.61 -18.29
CA THR A 435 26.45 3.95 -19.72
C THR A 435 27.88 3.75 -20.22
N LEU A 436 28.87 4.22 -19.46
CA LEU A 436 30.30 4.04 -19.78
C LEU A 436 30.70 2.57 -19.75
N ALA A 437 30.29 1.82 -18.72
CA ALA A 437 30.59 0.40 -18.61
C ALA A 437 29.96 -0.41 -19.76
N ALA A 438 28.77 -0.04 -20.22
CA ALA A 438 28.11 -0.65 -21.37
C ALA A 438 28.76 -0.31 -22.71
N GLY A 439 29.75 0.61 -22.76
CA GLY A 439 30.34 1.05 -24.03
C GLY A 439 29.43 1.95 -24.87
N ALA A 440 28.33 2.45 -24.30
CA ALA A 440 27.43 3.38 -24.98
C ALA A 440 28.02 4.81 -25.00
N PRO A 441 27.79 5.59 -26.07
CA PRO A 441 28.34 6.95 -26.16
C PRO A 441 27.70 7.90 -25.14
N LEU A 442 28.52 8.75 -24.52
CA LEU A 442 28.03 9.86 -23.70
C LEU A 442 27.42 10.95 -24.58
N THR A 443 26.12 10.87 -24.80
CA THR A 443 25.40 11.83 -25.66
C THR A 443 25.00 13.10 -24.92
N GLY A 444 24.73 14.17 -25.67
CA GLY A 444 24.13 15.40 -25.12
C GLY A 444 22.77 15.16 -24.44
N ALA A 445 22.05 14.10 -24.83
CA ALA A 445 20.80 13.69 -24.18
C ALA A 445 21.03 13.27 -22.71
N LEU A 446 22.17 12.66 -22.38
CA LEU A 446 22.52 12.32 -21.00
C LEU A 446 22.77 13.59 -20.16
N VAL A 447 23.43 14.61 -20.73
CA VAL A 447 23.64 15.90 -20.06
C VAL A 447 22.30 16.57 -19.78
N LEU A 448 21.39 16.59 -20.75
CA LEU A 448 20.04 17.12 -20.60
C LEU A 448 19.21 16.34 -19.57
N PHE A 449 19.39 15.02 -19.50
CA PHE A 449 18.78 14.19 -18.47
C PHE A 449 19.29 14.56 -17.07
N CYS A 450 20.61 14.65 -16.89
CA CYS A 450 21.21 15.04 -15.61
C CYS A 450 20.74 16.43 -15.17
N LEU A 451 20.70 17.39 -16.10
CA LEU A 451 20.20 18.74 -15.84
C LEU A 451 18.74 18.73 -15.36
N ALA A 452 17.88 17.93 -16.00
CA ALA A 452 16.49 17.79 -15.61
C ALA A 452 16.34 17.14 -14.23
N VAL A 453 17.08 16.06 -13.93
CA VAL A 453 17.05 15.39 -12.63
C VAL A 453 17.51 16.32 -11.51
N LEU A 454 18.58 17.08 -11.71
CA LEU A 454 19.04 18.09 -10.74
C LEU A 454 18.02 19.21 -10.55
N SER A 455 17.37 19.68 -11.63
CA SER A 455 16.32 20.69 -11.56
C SER A 455 15.10 20.20 -10.78
N LEU A 456 14.67 18.96 -11.02
CA LEU A 456 13.58 18.32 -10.27
C LEU A 456 13.91 18.21 -8.78
N ALA A 457 15.17 17.94 -8.43
CA ALA A 457 15.61 17.89 -7.03
C ALA A 457 15.37 19.23 -6.32
N VAL A 458 15.67 20.35 -7.00
CA VAL A 458 15.43 21.71 -6.52
C VAL A 458 13.93 22.00 -6.45
N PHE A 459 13.17 21.69 -7.51
CA PHE A 459 11.72 21.89 -7.53
C PHE A 459 11.02 21.19 -6.35
N PHE A 460 11.36 19.92 -6.10
CA PHE A 460 10.81 19.15 -4.99
C PHE A 460 11.41 19.49 -3.62
N SER A 461 12.43 20.34 -3.55
CA SER A 461 12.82 21.00 -2.29
C SER A 461 11.97 22.24 -2.02
N VAL A 462 11.71 23.04 -3.06
CA VAL A 462 10.93 24.28 -2.94
C VAL A 462 9.46 23.98 -2.67
N HIS A 463 8.84 23.07 -3.43
CA HIS A 463 7.41 22.80 -3.36
C HIS A 463 6.86 22.48 -1.96
N PRO A 464 7.37 21.48 -1.22
CA PRO A 464 6.85 21.16 0.12
C PRO A 464 7.11 22.28 1.14
N LEU A 465 8.25 22.97 1.06
CA LEU A 465 8.57 24.11 1.92
C LEU A 465 7.65 25.30 1.63
N PHE A 466 7.40 25.61 0.36
CA PHE A 466 6.47 26.65 -0.05
C PHE A 466 5.07 26.40 0.53
N LEU A 467 4.53 25.20 0.31
CA LEU A 467 3.22 24.84 0.86
C LEU A 467 3.20 24.88 2.39
N TYR A 468 4.30 24.50 3.04
CA TYR A 468 4.44 24.57 4.49
C TYR A 468 4.31 26.01 5.03
N TYR A 469 5.06 26.96 4.45
CA TYR A 469 5.04 28.36 4.88
C TYR A 469 3.73 29.07 4.55
N ILE A 470 3.10 28.75 3.42
CA ILE A 470 1.84 29.38 3.04
C ILE A 470 0.66 28.79 3.79
N PHE A 471 0.56 27.47 3.90
CA PHE A 471 -0.66 26.85 4.39
C PHE A 471 -0.61 26.37 5.81
N GLN A 472 0.57 26.19 6.43
CA GLN A 472 0.78 25.60 7.75
C GLN A 472 -0.24 24.45 7.99
N PRO A 473 -0.01 23.26 7.39
CA PRO A 473 -1.04 22.23 7.30
C PRO A 473 -1.21 21.41 8.58
N TYR A 474 -0.26 21.48 9.51
CA TYR A 474 -0.13 20.56 10.63
C TYR A 474 -0.78 21.11 11.90
N THR A 475 -1.60 20.31 12.58
CA THR A 475 -2.08 20.68 13.92
C THR A 475 -1.07 20.27 15.00
N ALA A 476 -1.27 20.74 16.24
CA ALA A 476 -0.56 20.19 17.41
C ALA A 476 -0.71 18.66 17.55
N GLN A 477 -1.76 18.09 16.94
CA GLN A 477 -1.99 16.65 16.85
C GLN A 477 -1.34 15.97 15.62
N LEU A 478 -0.48 16.71 14.89
CA LEU A 478 0.16 16.32 13.62
C LEU A 478 -0.81 15.86 12.52
N ALA A 479 -2.09 16.19 12.65
CA ALA A 479 -3.09 15.94 11.63
C ALA A 479 -3.04 17.04 10.56
N VAL A 480 -3.10 16.63 9.29
CA VAL A 480 -3.25 17.57 8.17
C VAL A 480 -4.73 17.98 8.10
N LYS A 481 -5.05 19.20 8.51
CA LYS A 481 -6.45 19.70 8.45
C LYS A 481 -6.75 20.55 7.21
N ASN A 482 -5.74 21.13 6.57
CA ASN A 482 -5.96 22.08 5.48
C ASN A 482 -6.23 21.35 4.14
N PRO A 483 -7.46 21.37 3.59
CA PRO A 483 -7.78 20.67 2.34
C PRO A 483 -6.98 21.21 1.14
N PHE A 484 -6.65 22.51 1.12
CA PHE A 484 -5.86 23.12 0.04
C PHE A 484 -4.45 22.56 -0.07
N PHE A 485 -3.83 22.20 1.07
CA PHE A 485 -2.54 21.52 1.07
C PHE A 485 -2.63 20.13 0.41
N GLY A 486 -3.72 19.41 0.64
CA GLY A 486 -3.98 18.12 0.00
C GLY A 486 -4.22 18.28 -1.51
N ILE A 487 -5.05 19.23 -1.91
CA ILE A 487 -5.38 19.50 -3.32
C ILE A 487 -4.12 19.87 -4.11
N LEU A 488 -3.28 20.78 -3.61
CA LEU A 488 -2.08 21.21 -4.34
C LEU A 488 -1.05 20.08 -4.50
N ASN A 489 -0.85 19.24 -3.48
CA ASN A 489 -0.01 18.05 -3.63
C ASN A 489 -0.62 17.05 -4.63
N TRP A 490 -1.95 16.91 -4.65
CA TRP A 490 -2.63 16.07 -5.64
C TRP A 490 -2.50 16.61 -7.06
N VAL A 491 -2.55 17.93 -7.26
CA VAL A 491 -2.31 18.57 -8.56
C VAL A 491 -0.88 18.29 -9.03
N VAL A 492 0.13 18.46 -8.18
CA VAL A 492 1.52 18.15 -8.56
C VAL A 492 1.70 16.65 -8.83
N TYR A 493 1.07 15.78 -8.04
CA TYR A 493 1.05 14.35 -8.31
C TYR A 493 0.45 14.04 -9.69
N PHE A 494 -0.69 14.63 -10.00
CA PHE A 494 -1.39 14.47 -11.28
C PHE A 494 -0.53 14.98 -12.45
N LEU A 495 0.13 16.13 -12.30
CA LEU A 495 1.07 16.65 -13.31
C LEU A 495 2.26 15.70 -13.52
N CYS A 496 2.84 15.15 -12.45
CA CYS A 496 3.92 14.15 -12.56
C CYS A 496 3.44 12.89 -13.28
N TRP A 497 2.20 12.45 -13.02
CA TRP A 497 1.60 11.32 -13.73
C TRP A 497 1.34 11.64 -15.20
N MET A 498 0.83 12.83 -15.52
CA MET A 498 0.64 13.27 -16.92
C MET A 498 1.97 13.30 -17.68
N CYS A 499 3.08 13.66 -17.04
CA CYS A 499 4.40 13.63 -17.68
C CYS A 499 4.74 12.24 -18.25
N LEU A 500 4.25 11.15 -17.64
CA LEU A 500 4.46 9.78 -18.14
C LEU A 500 3.83 9.55 -19.53
N GLN A 501 2.84 10.36 -19.92
CA GLN A 501 2.14 10.26 -21.21
C GLN A 501 2.76 11.16 -22.29
N ILE A 502 3.65 12.08 -21.92
CA ILE A 502 4.22 13.07 -22.83
C ILE A 502 5.32 12.41 -23.67
N LYS A 503 5.08 12.33 -24.99
CA LYS A 503 6.08 11.91 -25.99
C LYS A 503 6.66 13.15 -26.64
N GLN A 504 7.72 13.70 -26.06
CA GLN A 504 8.42 14.88 -26.58
C GLN A 504 9.94 14.63 -26.62
N PRO A 505 10.69 15.32 -27.50
CA PRO A 505 12.15 15.25 -27.50
C PRO A 505 12.73 15.65 -26.14
N THR A 506 13.82 14.98 -25.74
CA THR A 506 14.49 15.20 -24.44
C THR A 506 14.88 16.65 -24.20
N SER A 507 15.31 17.37 -25.25
CA SER A 507 15.69 18.79 -25.18
C SER A 507 14.53 19.69 -24.76
N VAL A 508 13.37 19.55 -25.41
CA VAL A 508 12.16 20.32 -25.10
C VAL A 508 11.67 20.00 -23.69
N PHE A 509 11.70 18.71 -23.32
CA PHE A 509 11.28 18.27 -22.00
C PHE A 509 12.18 18.85 -20.89
N THR A 510 13.50 18.75 -21.04
CA THR A 510 14.45 19.32 -20.08
C THR A 510 14.29 20.83 -19.97
N LEU A 511 14.13 21.55 -21.08
CA LEU A 511 13.90 23.00 -21.07
C LEU A 511 12.64 23.35 -20.27
N LEU A 512 11.54 22.62 -20.49
CA LEU A 512 10.29 22.83 -19.75
C LEU A 512 10.49 22.58 -18.25
N VAL A 513 11.16 21.50 -17.86
CA VAL A 513 11.45 21.19 -16.45
C VAL A 513 12.28 22.30 -15.79
N VAL A 514 13.34 22.77 -16.46
CA VAL A 514 14.20 23.85 -15.97
C VAL A 514 13.41 25.15 -15.85
N ALA A 515 12.68 25.54 -16.90
CA ALA A 515 11.87 26.75 -16.92
C ALA A 515 10.79 26.74 -15.82
N CYS A 516 10.06 25.63 -15.66
CA CYS A 516 9.10 25.45 -14.59
C CYS A 516 9.77 25.51 -13.21
N THR A 517 10.95 24.93 -13.04
CA THR A 517 11.68 24.97 -11.77
C THR A 517 12.07 26.40 -11.38
N VAL A 518 12.63 27.16 -12.32
CA VAL A 518 13.04 28.55 -12.10
C VAL A 518 11.81 29.44 -11.82
N ALA A 519 10.80 29.37 -12.69
CA ALA A 519 9.58 30.16 -12.56
C ALA A 519 8.86 29.85 -11.24
N TYR A 520 8.67 28.57 -10.91
CA TYR A 520 8.02 28.15 -9.66
C TYR A 520 8.81 28.60 -8.43
N SER A 521 10.15 28.51 -8.46
CA SER A 521 11.00 28.95 -7.35
C SER A 521 10.93 30.45 -7.12
N ALA A 522 10.93 31.25 -8.19
CA ALA A 522 10.77 32.69 -8.12
C ALA A 522 9.40 33.08 -7.55
N VAL A 523 8.32 32.47 -8.05
CA VAL A 523 6.96 32.68 -7.53
C VAL A 523 6.86 32.26 -6.07
N ALA A 524 7.42 31.11 -5.68
CA ALA A 524 7.41 30.64 -4.30
C ALA A 524 8.07 31.64 -3.34
N LEU A 525 9.25 32.16 -3.70
CA LEU A 525 9.95 33.17 -2.90
C LEU A 525 9.15 34.48 -2.78
N ALA A 526 8.61 34.98 -3.88
CA ALA A 526 7.82 36.21 -3.90
C ALA A 526 6.53 36.09 -3.07
N VAL A 527 5.85 34.95 -3.16
CA VAL A 527 4.62 34.70 -2.40
C VAL A 527 4.93 34.48 -0.92
N VAL A 528 6.00 33.79 -0.57
CA VAL A 528 6.46 33.64 0.84
C VAL A 528 6.76 35.02 1.44
N TRP A 529 7.46 35.90 0.72
CA TRP A 529 7.74 37.25 1.17
C TRP A 529 6.46 38.05 1.49
N ASN A 530 5.44 37.95 0.64
CA ASN A 530 4.24 38.77 0.74
C ASN A 530 3.16 38.19 1.67
N ARG A 531 3.07 36.86 1.80
CA ARG A 531 1.92 36.19 2.44
C ARG A 531 2.26 35.41 3.71
N ALA A 532 3.50 34.94 3.88
CA ALA A 532 3.83 34.03 4.98
C ALA A 532 3.57 34.63 6.37
N GLU A 533 3.79 35.94 6.58
CA GLU A 533 3.49 36.61 7.86
C GLU A 533 2.02 36.45 8.30
N LYS A 534 1.09 36.49 7.35
CA LYS A 534 -0.36 36.39 7.64
C LYS A 534 -0.83 34.94 7.78
N THR A 535 -0.17 34.01 7.10
CA THR A 535 -0.67 32.64 6.92
C THR A 535 0.12 31.60 7.72
N PHE A 536 1.38 31.85 8.05
CA PHE A 536 2.24 30.98 8.84
C PHE A 536 2.02 31.20 10.34
N ARG A 537 0.93 30.64 10.85
CA ARG A 537 0.53 30.71 12.27
C ARG A 537 -0.07 29.39 12.73
N ILE A 538 -0.06 29.15 14.04
CA ILE A 538 -0.73 28.00 14.63
C ILE A 538 -2.24 28.12 14.40
N LYS A 539 -2.87 27.03 13.97
CA LYS A 539 -4.31 26.95 13.69
C LYS A 539 -5.05 26.12 14.73
#